data_AF-A0A2D6ENY8-F1
#
_entry.id   AF-A0A2D6ENY8-F1
#
_cell.length_a   1.000
_cell.length_b   1.000
_cell.length_c   1.000
_cell.angle_alpha   90.00
_cell.angle_beta   90.00
_cell.angle_gamma   90.00
#
_symmetry.space_group_name_H-M   'P 1'
#
loop_
_entity.id
_entity.type
_entity.pdbx_description
1 polymer ?
#
loop_
_entity_poly.entity_id
_entity_poly.type
_entity_poly.pdbx_seq_one_letter_code
_entity_poly.pdbx_strand_id
1 'polypeptide(L)' 'MSKQQEKIAFEEAMERLEGIVSQLEKGDLPLDQSIEAFEKGAAYVKMCQTQLADAEMRIEKIMKQKEQE' A
#
# COMPACT_ATOMS: atom_id res chain seq x y z
N MET A 1 -25.67 -4.53 2.77
CA MET A 1 -24.68 -3.83 3.61
C MET A 1 -23.50 -3.47 2.71
N SER A 2 -23.41 -2.20 2.35
CA SER A 2 -22.39 -1.70 1.43
C SER A 2 -21.05 -1.68 2.14
N LYS A 3 -20.21 -2.70 1.93
CA LYS A 3 -18.79 -2.63 2.29
C LYS A 3 -18.15 -1.61 1.34
N GLN A 4 -18.23 -0.34 1.70
CA GLN A 4 -17.28 0.65 1.21
C GLN A 4 -15.92 0.14 1.68
N GLN A 5 -15.11 -0.40 0.78
CA GLN A 5 -13.70 -0.61 1.05
C GLN A 5 -13.14 0.76 1.41
N GLU A 6 -12.91 0.99 2.70
CA GLU A 6 -12.17 2.14 3.19
C GLU A 6 -10.83 2.12 2.47
N LYS A 7 -10.63 3.09 1.57
CA LYS A 7 -9.30 3.36 1.02
C LYS A 7 -8.47 3.89 2.18
N ILE A 8 -7.68 3.02 2.81
CA ILE A 8 -6.71 3.43 3.82
C ILE A 8 -5.72 4.41 3.20
N ALA A 9 -5.22 5.35 4.00
CA ALA A 9 -4.20 6.30 3.56
C ALA A 9 -2.89 5.58 3.21
N PHE A 10 -2.04 6.21 2.40
CA PHE A 10 -0.72 5.66 2.03
C PHE A 10 0.13 5.39 3.27
N GLU A 11 0.17 6.35 4.20
CA GLU A 11 0.94 6.27 5.44
C GLU A 11 0.46 5.10 6.31
N GLU A 12 -0.85 4.90 6.39
CA GLU A 12 -1.45 3.78 7.14
C GLU A 12 -1.16 2.43 6.46
N ALA A 13 -1.22 2.36 5.13
CA ALA A 13 -0.84 1.16 4.38
C ALA A 13 0.63 0.79 4.60
N MET A 14 1.51 1.79 4.64
CA MET A 14 2.94 1.63 4.93
C MET A 14 3.19 1.14 6.35
N GLU A 15 2.56 1.75 7.36
CA GLU A 15 2.70 1.33 8.75
C GLU A 15 2.26 -0.14 8.95
N ARG A 16 1.13 -0.52 8.34
CA ARG A 16 0.64 -1.90 8.38
C ARG A 16 1.57 -2.88 7.66
N LEU A 17 2.17 -2.47 6.54
CA LEU A 17 3.15 -3.27 5.81
C LEU A 17 4.43 -3.48 6.65
N GLU A 18 4.96 -2.43 7.26
CA GLU A 18 6.14 -2.51 8.14
C GLU A 18 5.89 -3.45 9.32
N GLY A 19 4.70 -3.39 9.92
CA GLY A 19 4.29 -4.30 10.99
C GLY A 19 4.25 -5.77 10.54
N ILE A 20 3.83 -6.04 9.31
CA ILE A 20 3.83 -7.39 8.71
C ILE A 20 5.26 -7.86 8.43
N VAL A 21 6.10 -7.01 7.86
CA VAL A 21 7.51 -7.35 7.58
C VAL A 21 8.23 -7.67 8.88
N SER A 22 8.07 -6.84 9.92
CA SER A 22 8.67 -7.10 11.23
C SER A 22 8.22 -8.43 11.84
N GLN A 23 6.95 -8.80 11.64
CA GLN A 23 6.39 -10.08 12.07
C GLN A 23 7.02 -11.26 11.31
N LEU A 24 7.14 -11.15 9.99
CA LEU A 24 7.77 -12.19 9.17
C LEU A 24 9.27 -12.36 9.49
N GLU A 25 9.98 -11.26 9.72
CA GLU A 25 11.42 -11.26 10.06
C GLU A 25 11.73 -11.90 11.41
N LYS A 26 10.79 -11.83 12.37
CA LYS A 26 10.93 -12.51 13.68
C LYS A 26 10.95 -14.03 13.53
N GLY A 27 10.27 -14.57 12.52
CA GLY A 27 10.27 -16.01 12.20
C GLY A 27 9.61 -16.90 13.26
N ASP A 28 8.82 -16.34 14.17
CA ASP A 28 8.09 -17.06 15.22
C ASP A 28 6.66 -17.45 14.83
N LEU A 29 6.23 -17.05 13.63
CA LEU A 29 4.90 -17.35 13.08
C LEU A 29 4.82 -18.80 12.58
N PRO A 30 3.76 -19.55 12.93
CA PRO A 30 3.40 -20.78 12.24
C PRO A 30 3.29 -20.58 10.72
N LEU A 31 3.52 -21.64 9.96
CA LEU A 31 3.53 -21.59 8.49
C LEU A 31 2.26 -20.97 7.91
N ASP A 32 1.09 -21.38 8.38
CA ASP A 32 -0.19 -20.85 7.90
C ASP A 32 -0.33 -19.34 8.15
N GLN A 33 0.14 -18.86 9.31
CA GLN A 33 0.11 -17.44 9.65
C GLN A 33 1.15 -16.64 8.85
N SER A 34 2.31 -17.25 8.56
CA SER A 34 3.33 -16.66 7.69
C SER A 34 2.80 -16.45 6.27
N ILE A 35 2.03 -17.41 5.74
CA ILE A 35 1.38 -17.30 4.43
C ILE A 35 0.34 -16.17 4.44
N GLU A 36 -0.52 -16.12 5.46
CA GLU A 36 -1.54 -15.06 5.58
C GLU A 36 -0.90 -13.66 5.72
N ALA A 37 0.16 -13.55 6.52
CA ALA A 37 0.92 -12.32 6.67
C ALA A 37 1.55 -11.88 5.34
N PHE A 38 2.13 -12.81 4.57
CA PHE A 38 2.68 -12.52 3.25
C PHE A 38 1.62 -12.03 2.27
N GLU A 39 0.46 -12.69 2.19
CA GLU A 39 -0.65 -12.28 1.32
C GLU A 39 -1.15 -10.87 1.65
N LYS A 40 -1.32 -10.57 2.95
CA LYS A 40 -1.69 -9.22 3.41
C LYS A 40 -0.61 -8.19 3.05
N GLY A 41 0.66 -8.52 3.25
CA GLY A 41 1.79 -7.67 2.89
C GLY A 41 1.79 -7.35 1.39
N ALA A 42 1.61 -8.36 0.53
CA ALA A 42 1.52 -8.19 -0.92
C ALA A 42 0.34 -7.29 -1.32
N ALA A 43 -0.80 -7.40 -0.63
CA ALA A 43 -1.94 -6.52 -0.85
C ALA A 43 -1.60 -5.05 -0.50
N TYR A 44 -0.96 -4.79 0.64
CA TYR A 44 -0.53 -3.44 1.01
C TYR A 44 0.50 -2.87 0.03
N VAL A 45 1.47 -3.66 -0.42
CA VAL A 45 2.44 -3.25 -1.45
C VAL A 45 1.71 -2.79 -2.71
N LYS A 46 0.75 -3.57 -3.20
CA LYS A 46 -0.04 -3.23 -4.39
C LYS A 46 -0.84 -1.93 -4.18
N MET A 47 -1.40 -1.74 -2.99
CA MET A 47 -2.12 -0.51 -2.64
C MET A 47 -1.20 0.70 -2.63
N CYS A 48 -0.02 0.61 -2.01
CA CYS A 48 0.97 1.69 -1.99
C CYS A 48 1.41 2.06 -3.41
N GLN A 49 1.73 1.07 -4.25
CA GLN A 49 2.11 1.29 -5.65
C GLN A 49 1.00 2.00 -6.44
N THR A 50 -0.26 1.62 -6.24
CA THR A 50 -1.40 2.25 -6.90
C THR A 50 -1.53 3.71 -6.48
N GLN A 51 -1.40 4.02 -5.19
CA GLN A 51 -1.48 5.38 -4.67
C GLN A 51 -0.34 6.27 -5.19
N LEU A 52 0.88 5.72 -5.27
CA LEU A 52 2.03 6.42 -5.84
C LEU A 52 1.84 6.72 -7.32
N ALA A 53 1.35 5.76 -8.10
CA ALA A 53 1.06 5.96 -9.52
C ALA A 53 0.00 7.06 -9.74
N ASP A 54 -1.07 7.05 -8.93
CA ASP A 54 -2.10 8.09 -8.97
C ASP A 54 -1.54 9.47 -8.61
N ALA A 55 -0.64 9.55 -7.63
CA ALA A 55 0.02 10.79 -7.23
C ALA A 55 0.95 11.31 -8.33
N GLU A 56 1.75 10.44 -8.93
CA GLU A 56 2.66 10.77 -10.04
C GLU A 56 1.88 11.33 -11.25
N MET A 57 0.79 10.67 -11.64
CA MET A 57 -0.07 11.12 -12.74
C MET A 57 -0.65 12.52 -12.48
N ARG A 58 -1.05 12.81 -11.23
CA ARG A 58 -1.55 14.14 -10.86
C ARG A 58 -0.47 15.20 -10.95
N ILE A 59 0.74 14.90 -10.50
CA ILE A 59 1.90 15.80 -10.59
C ILE A 59 2.21 16.07 -12.05
N GLU A 60 2.30 15.03 -12.88
CA GLU A 60 2.59 15.16 -14.31
C GLU A 60 1.56 16.07 -15.01
N LYS A 61 0.27 15.91 -14.69
CA LYS A 61 -0.79 16.76 -15.23
C LYS A 61 -0.62 18.23 -14.82
N ILE A 62 -0.28 18.50 -13.56
CA ILE A 62 -0.04 19.86 -13.06
C ILE A 62 1.16 20.49 -13.76
N MET A 63 2.24 19.73 -13.96
CA MET A 63 3.44 20.22 -14.66
C MET A 63 3.14 20.55 -16.13
N LYS A 64 2.44 19.65 -16.83
CA LYS A 64 2.00 19.88 -18.22
C LYS A 64 1.09 21.11 -18.37
N GLN A 65 0.22 21.36 -17.39
CA GLN A 65 -0.62 22.55 -17.37
C GLN A 65 0.20 23.82 -17.20
N LYS A 66 1.22 23.80 -16.33
CA LYS A 66 2.12 24.94 -16.13
C LYS A 66 3.03 25.25 -17.32
N GLU A 67 3.40 24.25 -18.11
CA GLU A 67 4.22 24.45 -19.32
C GLU A 67 3.44 25.07 -20.50
N GLN A 68 2.10 25.07 -20.44
CA GLN A 68 1.23 25.61 -21.48
C GLN A 68 0.75 27.05 -21.21
N GLU A 69 1.14 27.63 -20.07
CA GLU A 69 0.97 29.04 -19.70
C GLU A 69 2.24 29.85 -20.01
#